data_AF-A0A064CL59-F1
#
_entry.id   AF-A0A064CL59-F1
#
_cell.length_a   1.000
_cell.length_b   1.000
_cell.length_c   1.000
_cell.angle_alpha   90.00
_cell.angle_beta   90.00
_cell.angle_gamma   90.00
#
_symmetry.space_group_name_H-M   'P 1'
#
loop_
_entity.id
_entity.type
_entity.pdbx_description
1 polymer ?
#
loop_
_entity_poly.entity_id
_entity_poly.type
_entity_poly.pdbx_seq_one_letter_code
_entity_poly.pdbx_strand_id
1 'polypeptide(L)'
;MFNDFELAEVLWDMAEPCLTNADRSAMCVALHASESFLVIVTAVRALNQRQQRLPRNVFVEFQNWLGALPALNADDPWFPTWLELHLLASGMQPSDEDTDITAYVYGDATLCYFILDEAGVADAPYDRQTDALRRWLAVNRPSPALRADLNANGFGHLL
;
A
#
# COMPACT_ATOMS: atom_id res chain seq x y z
N MET A 1 15.14 0.83 -7.13
CA MET A 1 14.46 2.07 -6.74
C MET A 1 13.00 1.89 -7.04
N PHE A 2 12.20 1.76 -6.00
CA PHE A 2 10.74 1.73 -6.13
C PHE A 2 10.22 3.06 -6.65
N ASN A 3 9.15 3.01 -7.45
CA ASN A 3 8.34 4.19 -7.69
C ASN A 3 7.41 4.48 -6.48
N ASP A 4 6.74 5.62 -6.49
CA ASP A 4 5.89 6.06 -5.36
C ASP A 4 4.78 5.04 -5.01
N PHE A 5 4.18 4.41 -6.02
CA PHE A 5 3.12 3.42 -5.82
C PHE A 5 3.66 2.11 -5.25
N GLU A 6 4.74 1.59 -5.81
CA GLU A 6 5.41 0.38 -5.32
C GLU A 6 5.84 0.56 -3.86
N LEU A 7 6.46 1.69 -3.53
CA LEU A 7 6.87 1.99 -2.17
C LEU A 7 5.67 2.10 -1.22
N ALA A 8 4.58 2.73 -1.65
CA ALA A 8 3.36 2.83 -0.86
C ALA A 8 2.77 1.46 -0.53
N GLU A 9 2.70 0.55 -1.50
CA GLU A 9 2.18 -0.80 -1.28
C GLU A 9 3.12 -1.65 -0.41
N VAL A 10 4.44 -1.58 -0.62
CA VAL A 10 5.43 -2.26 0.24
C VAL A 10 5.32 -1.78 1.69
N LEU A 11 5.28 -0.47 1.92
CA LEU A 11 5.18 0.10 3.25
C LEU A 11 3.83 -0.23 3.92
N TRP A 12 2.74 -0.23 3.15
CA TRP A 12 1.45 -0.74 3.64
C TRP A 12 1.61 -2.18 4.10
N ASP A 13 2.15 -3.07 3.27
CA ASP A 13 2.30 -4.49 3.62
C ASP A 13 3.11 -4.69 4.91
N MET A 14 4.14 -3.87 5.13
CA MET A 14 4.91 -3.87 6.38
C MET A 14 4.10 -3.35 7.56
N ALA A 15 3.29 -2.33 7.35
CA ALA A 15 2.44 -1.71 8.35
C ALA A 15 1.19 -2.53 8.68
N GLU A 16 0.82 -3.53 7.87
CA GLU A 16 -0.43 -4.28 7.94
C GLU A 16 -0.83 -4.74 9.36
N PRO A 17 0.07 -5.28 10.22
CA PRO A 17 -0.27 -5.66 11.60
C PRO A 17 -0.63 -4.47 12.52
N CYS A 18 -0.23 -3.26 12.14
CA CYS A 18 -0.39 -2.02 12.89
C CYS A 18 -1.63 -1.22 12.49
N LEU A 19 -2.21 -1.50 11.32
CA LEU A 19 -3.29 -0.71 10.72
C LEU A 19 -4.67 -1.07 11.28
N THR A 20 -5.51 -0.05 11.45
CA THR A 20 -6.94 -0.22 11.70
C THR A 20 -7.70 -0.43 10.38
N ASN A 21 -8.95 -0.91 10.45
CA ASN A 21 -9.79 -1.03 9.25
C ASN A 21 -10.08 0.33 8.60
N ALA A 22 -10.13 1.40 9.41
CA ALA A 22 -10.28 2.75 8.90
C ALA A 22 -9.05 3.19 8.10
N ASP A 23 -7.84 2.87 8.59
CA ASP A 23 -6.59 3.16 7.87
C ASP A 23 -6.54 2.42 6.54
N ARG A 24 -6.83 1.11 6.54
CA ARG A 24 -6.88 0.29 5.31
C ARG A 24 -7.83 0.88 4.28
N SER A 25 -9.03 1.26 4.70
CA SER A 25 -10.04 1.85 3.83
C SER A 25 -9.59 3.21 3.26
N ALA A 26 -9.05 4.08 4.12
CA ALA A 26 -8.56 5.39 3.69
C ALA A 26 -7.36 5.28 2.74
N MET A 27 -6.43 4.37 3.01
CA MET A 27 -5.26 4.11 2.16
C MET A 27 -5.68 3.50 0.82
N CYS A 28 -6.69 2.64 0.80
CA CYS A 28 -7.28 2.10 -0.42
C CYS A 28 -7.84 3.23 -1.30
N VAL A 29 -8.65 4.11 -0.72
CA VAL A 29 -9.21 5.29 -1.42
C VAL A 29 -8.10 6.21 -1.93
N ALA A 30 -7.07 6.47 -1.11
CA ALA A 30 -5.95 7.33 -1.50
C ALA A 30 -5.19 6.75 -2.71
N LEU A 31 -4.90 5.45 -2.74
CA LEU A 31 -4.25 4.83 -3.90
C LEU A 31 -5.13 4.92 -5.15
N HIS A 32 -6.45 4.74 -5.03
CA HIS A 32 -7.36 4.93 -6.16
C HIS A 32 -7.38 6.37 -6.68
N ALA A 33 -7.23 7.35 -5.78
CA ALA A 33 -7.09 8.76 -6.13
C ALA A 33 -5.69 9.14 -6.66
N SER A 34 -4.78 8.16 -6.81
CA SER A 34 -3.36 8.38 -7.13
C SER A 34 -2.59 9.22 -6.10
N GLU A 35 -3.01 9.17 -4.85
CA GLU A 35 -2.41 9.86 -3.72
C GLU A 35 -1.53 8.90 -2.89
N SER A 36 -0.59 8.21 -3.56
CA SER A 36 0.34 7.24 -2.93
C SER A 36 1.10 7.83 -1.74
N PHE A 37 1.38 9.13 -1.76
CA PHE A 37 2.00 9.85 -0.67
C PHE A 37 1.22 9.72 0.66
N LEU A 38 -0.11 9.82 0.63
CA LEU A 38 -0.94 9.68 1.85
C LEU A 38 -0.84 8.27 2.43
N VAL A 39 -0.68 7.26 1.57
CA VAL A 39 -0.48 5.87 1.98
C VAL A 39 0.89 5.70 2.63
N ILE A 40 1.94 6.27 2.05
CA ILE A 40 3.30 6.27 2.64
C ILE A 40 3.26 6.90 4.03
N VAL A 41 2.69 8.10 4.18
CA VAL A 41 2.63 8.79 5.48
C VAL A 41 1.84 7.98 6.51
N THR A 42 0.71 7.41 6.11
CA THR A 42 -0.14 6.62 7.01
C THR A 42 0.55 5.33 7.46
N ALA A 43 1.18 4.60 6.53
CA ALA A 43 1.95 3.39 6.83
C ALA A 43 3.13 3.70 7.75
N VAL A 44 3.92 4.73 7.43
CA VAL A 44 5.07 5.16 8.24
C VAL A 44 4.63 5.60 9.64
N ARG A 45 3.52 6.32 9.76
CA ARG A 45 2.94 6.70 11.06
C ARG A 45 2.58 5.47 11.89
N ALA A 46 1.90 4.49 11.30
CA ALA A 46 1.51 3.26 11.99
C ALA A 46 2.73 2.44 12.45
N LEU A 47 3.73 2.28 11.58
CA LEU A 47 5.00 1.63 11.90
C LEU A 47 5.73 2.33 13.05
N ASN A 48 5.82 3.66 13.00
CA ASN A 48 6.50 4.46 14.00
C ASN A 48 5.80 4.37 15.37
N GLN A 49 4.46 4.47 15.40
CA GLN A 49 3.66 4.35 16.62
C GLN A 49 3.84 3.00 17.32
N ARG A 50 4.06 1.92 16.55
CA ARG A 50 4.32 0.57 17.07
C ARG A 50 5.80 0.25 17.24
N GLN A 51 6.68 1.22 16.96
CA GLN A 51 8.13 1.06 16.97
C GLN A 51 8.61 -0.12 16.10
N GLN A 52 7.87 -0.41 15.03
CA GLN A 52 8.19 -1.49 14.12
C GLN A 52 9.33 -1.05 13.20
N ARG A 53 10.39 -1.86 13.16
CA ARG A 53 11.54 -1.62 12.29
C ARG A 53 11.26 -2.15 10.90
N LEU A 54 11.76 -1.43 9.89
CA LEU A 54 11.72 -1.89 8.50
C LEU A 54 12.87 -2.86 8.22
N PRO A 55 12.68 -3.89 7.38
CA PRO A 55 13.79 -4.62 6.79
C PRO A 55 14.85 -3.68 6.22
N ARG A 56 16.13 -4.01 6.39
CA ARG A 56 17.25 -3.10 6.07
C ARG A 56 17.19 -2.61 4.63
N ASN A 57 17.02 -3.50 3.67
CA ASN A 57 16.86 -3.14 2.26
C ASN A 57 15.64 -2.26 1.96
N VAL A 58 14.48 -2.51 2.57
CA VAL A 58 13.28 -1.64 2.44
C VAL A 58 13.52 -0.26 3.05
N PHE A 59 14.19 -0.20 4.20
CA PHE A 59 14.58 1.06 4.83
C PHE A 59 15.49 1.88 3.92
N VAL A 60 16.48 1.25 3.28
CA VAL A 60 17.38 1.93 2.33
C VAL A 60 16.60 2.48 1.13
N GLU A 61 15.70 1.71 0.54
CA GLU A 61 14.84 2.18 -0.55
C GLU A 61 13.95 3.36 -0.12
N PHE A 62 13.36 3.29 1.07
CA PHE A 62 12.58 4.40 1.64
C PHE A 62 13.41 5.67 1.86
N GLN A 63 14.63 5.55 2.40
CA GLN A 63 15.53 6.69 2.60
C GLN A 63 16.02 7.28 1.27
N ASN A 64 16.30 6.45 0.28
CA ASN A 64 16.66 6.90 -1.07
C ASN A 64 15.51 7.67 -1.72
N TRP A 65 14.29 7.15 -1.60
CA TRP A 65 13.09 7.83 -2.08
C TRP A 65 12.89 9.18 -1.37
N LEU A 66 12.99 9.21 -0.04
CA LEU A 66 12.87 10.44 0.76
C LEU A 66 13.93 11.48 0.39
N GLY A 67 15.16 11.05 0.13
CA GLY A 67 16.26 11.91 -0.30
C GLY A 67 16.15 12.45 -1.72
N ALA A 68 15.31 11.82 -2.57
CA ALA A 68 15.01 12.29 -3.92
C ALA A 68 13.89 13.34 -3.96
N LEU A 69 13.16 13.53 -2.86
CA LEU A 69 12.10 14.52 -2.78
C LEU A 69 12.65 15.96 -2.81
N PRO A 70 11.85 16.93 -3.33
CA PRO A 70 12.20 18.34 -3.25
C PRO A 70 12.40 18.80 -1.80
N ALA A 71 13.22 19.85 -1.63
CA ALA A 71 13.37 20.47 -0.33
C ALA A 71 12.03 21.00 0.19
N LEU A 72 11.83 20.89 1.52
CA LEU A 72 10.63 21.38 2.18
C LEU A 72 10.41 22.87 1.88
N ASN A 73 9.21 23.19 1.44
CA ASN A 73 8.77 24.55 1.17
C ASN A 73 7.64 24.94 2.12
N ALA A 74 7.84 25.98 2.93
CA ALA A 74 6.84 26.46 3.90
C ALA A 74 5.57 27.03 3.24
N ASP A 75 5.64 27.43 1.97
CA ASP A 75 4.51 27.96 1.21
C ASP A 75 3.69 26.84 0.51
N ASP A 76 4.14 25.58 0.60
CA ASP A 76 3.39 24.43 0.07
C ASP A 76 2.16 24.16 0.95
N PRO A 77 0.93 24.11 0.39
CA PRO A 77 -0.27 23.70 1.13
C PRO A 77 -0.14 22.34 1.84
N TRP A 78 0.71 21.44 1.32
CA TRP A 78 0.99 20.12 1.89
C TRP A 78 2.16 20.11 2.87
N PHE A 79 2.78 21.26 3.16
CA PHE A 79 3.92 21.38 4.07
C PHE A 79 3.75 20.63 5.40
N PRO A 80 2.60 20.70 6.11
CA PRO A 80 2.43 19.96 7.37
C PRO A 80 2.60 18.46 7.21
N THR A 81 2.09 17.89 6.11
CA THR A 81 2.15 16.45 5.82
C THR A 81 3.56 16.04 5.40
N TRP A 82 4.25 16.85 4.59
CA TRP A 82 5.66 16.63 4.27
C TRP A 82 6.53 16.66 5.53
N LEU A 83 6.36 17.70 6.36
CA LEU A 83 7.10 17.84 7.61
C LEU A 83 6.86 16.64 8.54
N GLU A 84 5.60 16.20 8.68
CA GLU A 84 5.27 15.00 9.45
C GLU A 84 6.05 13.79 8.95
N LEU A 85 6.09 13.54 7.64
CA LEU A 85 6.83 12.40 7.09
C LEU A 85 8.32 12.46 7.43
N HIS A 86 8.96 13.62 7.27
CA HIS A 86 10.37 13.78 7.61
C HIS A 86 10.64 13.56 9.10
N LEU A 87 9.76 14.05 9.97
CA LEU A 87 9.87 13.83 11.41
C LEU A 87 9.73 12.34 11.75
N LEU A 88 8.71 11.66 11.21
CA LEU A 88 8.50 10.23 11.41
C LEU A 88 9.68 9.41 10.90
N ALA A 89 10.16 9.70 9.68
CA ALA A 89 11.28 9.02 9.05
C ALA A 89 12.57 9.16 9.85
N SER A 90 12.82 10.31 10.48
CA SER A 90 13.99 10.53 11.34
C SER A 90 14.03 9.62 12.58
N GLY A 91 12.86 9.17 13.05
CA GLY A 91 12.71 8.25 14.17
C GLY A 91 12.71 6.77 13.78
N MET A 92 12.69 6.44 12.49
CA MET A 92 12.68 5.05 12.04
C MET A 92 14.07 4.43 12.12
N GLN A 93 14.12 3.11 12.32
CA GLN A 93 15.36 2.35 12.36
C GLN A 93 15.21 1.10 11.48
N PRO A 94 16.28 0.70 10.77
CA PRO A 94 16.30 -0.59 10.07
C PRO A 94 16.38 -1.75 11.09
N SER A 95 15.84 -2.90 10.71
CA SER A 95 16.16 -4.18 11.34
C SER A 95 17.51 -4.69 10.83
N ASP A 96 18.02 -5.74 11.46
CA ASP A 96 19.27 -6.37 11.01
C ASP A 96 19.09 -7.30 9.80
N GLU A 97 17.85 -7.54 9.39
CA GLU A 97 17.47 -8.52 8.38
C GLU A 97 17.06 -7.85 7.07
N ASP A 98 17.43 -8.48 5.95
CA ASP A 98 16.86 -8.18 4.64
C ASP A 98 15.62 -9.06 4.41
N THR A 99 14.66 -8.52 3.67
CA THR A 99 13.52 -9.29 3.14
C THR A 99 13.72 -9.59 1.65
N ASP A 100 13.05 -10.61 1.12
CA ASP A 100 12.99 -10.79 -0.33
C ASP A 100 12.07 -9.72 -0.94
N ILE A 101 12.65 -8.72 -1.61
CA ILE A 101 11.90 -7.64 -2.26
C ILE A 101 11.00 -8.18 -3.39
N THR A 102 11.38 -9.29 -4.02
CA THR A 102 10.54 -9.88 -5.09
C THR A 102 9.24 -10.45 -4.56
N ALA A 103 9.14 -10.67 -3.23
CA ALA A 103 7.88 -10.99 -2.60
C ALA A 103 6.83 -9.86 -2.78
N TYR A 104 7.22 -8.62 -3.03
CA TYR A 104 6.28 -7.50 -3.22
C TYR A 104 5.93 -7.23 -4.69
N VAL A 105 6.16 -8.20 -5.58
CA VAL A 105 5.61 -8.14 -6.94
C VAL A 105 4.14 -8.56 -6.89
N TYR A 106 3.25 -7.57 -6.93
CA TYR A 106 1.80 -7.78 -6.94
C TYR A 106 1.27 -7.95 -8.38
N GLY A 107 0.08 -8.50 -8.50
CA GLY A 107 -0.70 -8.40 -9.73
C GLY A 107 -1.01 -6.94 -10.08
N ASP A 108 -1.32 -6.70 -11.34
CA ASP A 108 -1.59 -5.36 -11.89
C ASP A 108 -2.91 -4.74 -11.42
N ALA A 109 -3.85 -5.55 -10.96
CA ALA A 109 -5.13 -5.08 -10.46
C ALA A 109 -5.02 -4.56 -9.01
N THR A 110 -5.35 -3.28 -8.81
CA THR A 110 -5.52 -2.66 -7.49
C THR A 110 -6.98 -2.64 -7.02
N LEU A 111 -7.93 -2.93 -7.92
CA LEU A 111 -9.38 -2.91 -7.71
C LEU A 111 -10.01 -4.21 -8.21
N CYS A 112 -10.98 -4.75 -7.47
CA CYS A 112 -11.73 -5.92 -7.89
C CYS A 112 -12.52 -5.65 -9.18
N TYR A 113 -12.96 -4.40 -9.39
CA TYR A 113 -13.64 -3.98 -10.62
C TYR A 113 -12.80 -4.24 -11.87
N PHE A 114 -11.49 -3.96 -11.87
CA PHE A 114 -10.65 -4.18 -13.06
C PHE A 114 -10.58 -5.66 -13.44
N ILE A 115 -10.49 -6.56 -12.45
CA ILE A 115 -10.51 -8.00 -12.68
C ILE A 115 -11.86 -8.44 -13.25
N LEU A 116 -12.96 -7.90 -12.72
CA LEU A 116 -14.30 -8.26 -13.15
C LEU A 116 -14.63 -7.73 -14.55
N ASP A 117 -14.18 -6.52 -14.87
CA ASP A 117 -14.34 -5.88 -16.18
C ASP A 117 -13.55 -6.64 -17.26
N GLU A 118 -12.28 -6.97 -17.00
CA GLU A 118 -11.46 -7.77 -17.90
C GLU A 118 -12.07 -9.16 -18.16
N ALA A 119 -12.65 -9.77 -17.12
CA ALA A 119 -13.35 -11.04 -17.24
C ALA A 119 -14.76 -10.93 -17.88
N GLY A 120 -15.24 -9.71 -18.17
CA GLY A 120 -16.56 -9.46 -18.77
C GLY A 120 -17.73 -9.78 -17.84
N VAL A 121 -17.53 -9.73 -16.53
CA VAL A 121 -18.52 -10.11 -15.51
C VAL A 121 -18.79 -9.04 -14.46
N ALA A 122 -18.36 -7.79 -14.69
CA ALA A 122 -18.60 -6.66 -13.77
C ALA A 122 -20.08 -6.49 -13.35
N ASP A 123 -21.01 -6.72 -14.28
CA ASP A 123 -22.46 -6.64 -14.01
C ASP A 123 -23.13 -8.01 -13.81
N ALA A 124 -22.36 -9.09 -13.74
CA ALA A 124 -22.88 -10.44 -13.57
C ALA A 124 -23.36 -10.70 -12.13
N PRO A 125 -24.17 -11.75 -11.88
CA PRO A 125 -24.51 -12.17 -10.52
C PRO A 125 -23.28 -12.46 -9.66
N TYR A 126 -23.40 -12.24 -8.35
CA TYR A 126 -22.31 -12.34 -7.37
C TYR A 126 -21.48 -13.63 -7.45
N ASP A 127 -22.12 -14.78 -7.71
CA ASP A 127 -21.42 -16.07 -7.85
C ASP A 127 -20.44 -16.08 -9.03
N ARG A 128 -20.82 -15.47 -10.16
CA ARG A 128 -19.94 -15.36 -11.34
C ARG A 128 -18.80 -14.38 -11.13
N GLN A 129 -19.06 -13.28 -10.41
CA GLN A 129 -18.02 -12.35 -10.01
C GLN A 129 -17.00 -13.04 -9.10
N THR A 130 -17.50 -13.78 -8.10
CA THR A 130 -16.68 -14.56 -7.16
C THR A 130 -15.80 -15.58 -7.88
N ASP A 131 -16.34 -16.31 -8.87
CA ASP A 131 -15.57 -17.28 -9.64
C ASP A 131 -14.50 -16.64 -10.55
N ALA A 132 -14.72 -15.41 -11.04
CA ALA A 132 -13.70 -14.67 -11.78
C ALA A 132 -12.56 -14.22 -10.86
N LEU A 133 -12.90 -13.61 -9.72
CA LEU A 133 -11.92 -13.16 -8.72
C LEU A 133 -11.10 -14.34 -8.18
N ARG A 134 -11.73 -15.47 -7.86
CA ARG A 134 -11.02 -16.69 -7.41
C ARG A 134 -10.01 -17.19 -8.45
N ARG A 135 -10.36 -17.18 -9.75
CA ARG A 135 -9.46 -17.59 -10.82
C ARG A 135 -8.26 -16.65 -10.95
N TRP A 136 -8.48 -15.35 -10.82
CA TRP A 136 -7.40 -14.36 -10.88
C TRP A 136 -6.45 -14.51 -9.69
N LEU A 137 -6.99 -14.63 -8.46
CA LEU A 137 -6.21 -14.80 -7.22
C LEU A 137 -5.41 -16.11 -7.17
N ALA A 138 -5.81 -17.13 -7.95
CA ALA A 138 -5.07 -18.39 -8.03
C ALA A 138 -3.70 -18.27 -8.72
N VAL A 139 -3.48 -17.21 -9.50
CA VAL A 139 -2.24 -17.01 -10.27
C VAL A 139 -1.57 -15.66 -10.02
N ASN A 140 -2.25 -14.73 -9.35
CA ASN A 140 -1.74 -13.40 -9.02
C ASN A 140 -1.75 -13.16 -7.51
N ARG A 141 -0.68 -12.54 -7.00
CA ARG A 141 -0.64 -12.06 -5.61
C ARG A 141 -1.40 -10.74 -5.51
N PRO A 142 -2.45 -10.62 -4.68
CA PRO A 142 -3.17 -9.37 -4.53
C PRO A 142 -2.32 -8.36 -3.74
N SER A 143 -2.35 -7.10 -4.17
CA SER A 143 -1.73 -6.01 -3.42
C SER A 143 -2.51 -5.71 -2.13
N PRO A 144 -1.93 -4.97 -1.16
CA PRO A 144 -2.67 -4.50 0.01
C PRO A 144 -3.92 -3.69 -0.36
N ALA A 145 -3.85 -2.87 -1.42
CA ALA A 145 -4.99 -2.11 -1.92
C ALA A 145 -6.10 -3.05 -2.41
N LEU A 146 -5.77 -4.03 -3.25
CA LEU A 146 -6.74 -5.01 -3.74
C LEU A 146 -7.34 -5.83 -2.59
N ARG A 147 -6.55 -6.22 -1.57
CA ARG A 147 -7.08 -6.91 -0.39
C ARG A 147 -8.07 -6.05 0.40
N ALA A 148 -7.77 -4.77 0.57
CA ALA A 148 -8.69 -3.84 1.23
C ALA A 148 -9.99 -3.66 0.42
N ASP A 149 -9.87 -3.52 -0.91
CA ASP A 149 -11.00 -3.38 -1.82
C ASP A 149 -11.88 -4.64 -1.86
N LEU A 150 -11.28 -5.83 -1.94
CA LEU A 150 -12.00 -7.12 -1.88
C LEU A 150 -12.78 -7.24 -0.58
N ASN A 151 -12.19 -6.86 0.56
CA ASN A 151 -12.91 -6.84 1.84
C ASN A 151 -14.09 -5.86 1.81
N ALA A 152 -13.88 -4.63 1.31
CA ALA A 152 -14.91 -3.60 1.25
C ALA A 152 -16.10 -3.98 0.35
N ASN A 153 -15.85 -4.72 -0.73
CA ASN A 153 -16.86 -5.16 -1.68
C ASN A 153 -17.47 -6.54 -1.34
N GLY A 154 -17.20 -7.09 -0.15
CA GLY A 154 -17.78 -8.34 0.32
C GLY A 154 -17.10 -9.61 -0.22
N PHE A 155 -15.98 -9.48 -0.92
CA PHE A 155 -15.17 -10.60 -1.43
C PHE A 155 -14.02 -11.00 -0.49
N GLY A 156 -13.96 -10.44 0.73
CA GLY A 156 -12.89 -10.70 1.71
C GLY A 156 -12.70 -12.18 2.08
N HIS A 157 -13.72 -13.02 1.87
CA HIS A 157 -13.65 -14.47 2.08
C HIS A 157 -12.76 -15.21 1.06
N LEU A 158 -12.25 -14.52 0.04
CA LEU A 158 -11.34 -15.06 -0.99
C LEU A 158 -9.85 -14.87 -0.65
N LEU A 159 -9.53 -14.17 0.44
CA LEU A 159 -8.16 -13.79 0.83
C LEU A 159 -7.49 -14.83 1.73
#